data_AF-A0A7C9DZG0-F1
#
_entry.id   AF-A0A7C9DZG0-F1
#
_cell.length_a   1.000
_cell.length_b   1.000
_cell.length_c   1.000
_cell.angle_alpha   90.00
_cell.angle_beta   90.00
_cell.angle_gamma   90.00
#
_symmetry.space_group_name_H-M   'P 1'
#
loop_
_entity.id
_entity.type
_entity.pdbx_description
1 polymer ?
#
loop_
_entity_poly.entity_id
_entity_poly.type
_entity_poly.pdbx_seq_one_letter_code
_entity_poly.pdbx_strand_id
1 'polypeptide(L)'
;LVYTIGVSDYQKDWFFAHVPRRKDNGYTGTTWQIKFDLDVVDQKGTYKLRLALASASLAEVQVRVNDPNSNRPLFTTGLIGRDNAIARHGIHGLYWLYNIDIPGCKLVQGDNTIYLTQPRCQSPF
;
A
#
# COMPACT_ATOMS: atom_id res chain seq x y z
N LEU A 1 -2.48 -5.48 -8.39
CA LEU A 1 -1.44 -6.44 -7.94
C LEU A 1 -1.98 -7.13 -6.71
N VAL A 2 -1.83 -8.45 -6.62
CA VAL A 2 -2.23 -9.25 -5.44
C VAL A 2 -1.00 -10.02 -5.00
N TYR A 3 -0.59 -9.86 -3.76
CA TYR A 3 0.53 -10.54 -3.14
C TYR A 3 0.03 -11.35 -1.95
N THR A 4 0.23 -12.66 -1.98
CA THR A 4 -0.24 -13.55 -0.93
C THR A 4 0.94 -14.03 -0.10
N ILE A 5 0.95 -13.69 1.20
CA ILE A 5 1.99 -14.11 2.13
C ILE A 5 2.06 -15.65 2.18
N GLY A 6 3.28 -16.18 2.08
CA GLY A 6 3.53 -17.63 2.06
C GLY A 6 3.31 -18.31 0.71
N VAL A 7 2.78 -17.62 -0.30
CA VAL A 7 2.50 -18.19 -1.64
C VAL A 7 3.23 -17.44 -2.76
N SER A 8 3.18 -16.11 -2.75
CA SER A 8 3.79 -15.25 -3.78
C SER A 8 5.31 -15.14 -3.61
N ASP A 9 6.03 -15.03 -4.74
CA ASP A 9 7.47 -14.82 -4.78
C ASP A 9 7.77 -13.31 -4.81
N TYR A 10 8.44 -12.78 -3.79
CA TYR A 10 8.75 -11.35 -3.69
C TYR A 10 9.63 -10.84 -4.85
N GLN A 11 10.39 -11.71 -5.51
CA GLN A 11 11.26 -11.32 -6.63
C GLN A 11 10.46 -11.13 -7.94
N LYS A 12 9.24 -11.66 -8.02
CA LYS A 12 8.46 -11.74 -9.26
C LYS A 12 7.07 -11.10 -9.13
N ASP A 13 6.42 -11.32 -8.00
CA ASP A 13 5.01 -10.97 -7.77
C ASP A 13 4.84 -9.68 -6.97
N TRP A 14 5.92 -9.17 -6.37
CA TRP A 14 5.93 -7.87 -5.71
C TRP A 14 6.58 -6.82 -6.60
N PHE A 15 5.77 -5.91 -7.13
CA PHE A 15 6.30 -4.80 -7.90
C PHE A 15 6.84 -3.74 -6.94
N PHE A 16 8.10 -3.33 -7.09
CA PHE A 16 8.72 -2.37 -6.16
C PHE A 16 8.22 -0.92 -6.35
N ALA A 17 7.59 -0.63 -7.49
CA ALA A 17 7.18 0.72 -7.89
C ALA A 17 5.65 0.88 -7.92
N HIS A 18 5.09 1.59 -6.95
CA HIS A 18 3.64 1.82 -6.89
C HIS A 18 3.21 3.02 -7.76
N VAL A 19 3.02 2.77 -9.06
CA VAL A 19 2.65 3.81 -10.04
C VAL A 19 1.17 3.74 -10.46
N PRO A 20 0.61 4.87 -10.91
CA PRO A 20 -0.66 4.90 -11.63
C PRO A 20 -0.64 4.05 -12.90
N ARG A 21 -1.80 3.53 -13.31
CA ARG A 21 -1.94 2.75 -14.55
C ARG A 21 -2.39 3.67 -15.69
N ARG A 22 -1.68 3.64 -16.82
CA ARG A 22 -2.09 4.32 -18.05
C ARG A 22 -3.37 3.69 -18.62
N LYS A 23 -4.32 4.53 -18.99
CA LYS A 23 -5.53 4.24 -19.78
C LYS A 23 -5.57 5.20 -20.98
N ASP A 24 -6.53 5.02 -21.89
CA ASP A 24 -6.59 5.78 -23.15
C ASP A 24 -6.59 7.30 -22.94
N ASN A 25 -7.28 7.79 -21.91
CA ASN A 25 -7.45 9.23 -21.63
C ASN A 25 -6.72 9.72 -20.37
N GLY A 26 -5.65 9.04 -19.94
CA GLY A 26 -4.83 9.49 -18.81
C GLY A 26 -4.36 8.37 -17.89
N TYR A 27 -4.23 8.66 -16.60
CA TYR A 27 -3.84 7.68 -15.60
C TYR A 27 -4.99 7.40 -14.64
N THR A 28 -5.01 6.20 -14.08
CA THR A 28 -5.88 5.83 -12.97
C THR A 28 -5.05 5.41 -11.78
N GLY A 29 -5.53 5.69 -10.58
CA GLY A 29 -4.93 5.18 -9.35
C GLY A 29 -4.87 3.65 -9.35
N THR A 30 -3.96 3.09 -8.56
CA THR A 30 -3.75 1.65 -8.47
C THR A 30 -3.85 1.17 -7.04
N THR A 31 -4.42 -0.02 -6.87
CA THR A 31 -4.52 -0.69 -5.57
C THR A 31 -3.74 -1.99 -5.60
N TRP A 32 -2.86 -2.16 -4.61
CA TRP A 32 -2.22 -3.42 -4.29
C TRP A 32 -2.98 -4.10 -3.16
N GLN A 33 -3.06 -5.42 -3.22
CA GLN A 33 -3.67 -6.25 -2.19
C GLN A 33 -2.59 -7.13 -1.59
N ILE A 34 -2.44 -7.11 -0.27
CA ILE A 34 -1.60 -8.02 0.48
C ILE A 34 -2.53 -8.96 1.24
N LYS A 35 -2.57 -10.23 0.84
CA LYS A 35 -3.39 -11.26 1.46
C LYS A 35 -2.55 -12.08 2.43
N PHE A 36 -3.07 -12.34 3.62
CA PHE A 36 -2.37 -13.09 4.65
C PHE A 36 -3.38 -13.76 5.58
N ASP A 37 -3.00 -14.92 6.11
CA ASP A 37 -3.80 -15.67 7.06
C ASP A 37 -3.34 -15.39 8.50
N LEU A 38 -4.27 -15.38 9.45
CA LEU A 38 -3.99 -15.28 10.88
C LEU A 38 -4.71 -16.39 11.65
N ASP A 39 -3.94 -17.30 12.26
CA ASP A 39 -4.48 -18.40 13.07
C ASP A 39 -5.26 -17.93 14.31
N VAL A 40 -4.78 -16.86 14.96
CA VAL A 40 -5.38 -16.28 16.16
C VAL A 40 -5.28 -14.76 16.11
N VAL A 41 -6.37 -14.07 16.44
CA VAL A 41 -6.42 -12.61 16.53
C VAL A 41 -6.87 -12.17 17.91
N ASP A 42 -6.05 -11.36 18.57
CA ASP A 42 -6.47 -10.63 19.75
C ASP A 42 -7.30 -9.40 19.33
N GLN A 43 -8.62 -9.54 19.44
CA GLN A 43 -9.58 -8.49 19.07
C GLN A 43 -9.43 -7.21 19.90
N LYS A 44 -8.81 -7.27 21.08
CA LYS A 44 -8.53 -6.10 21.95
C LYS A 44 -7.13 -5.54 21.74
N GLY A 45 -6.27 -6.28 21.04
CA GLY A 45 -4.89 -5.91 20.77
C GLY A 45 -4.75 -4.80 19.73
N THR A 46 -3.53 -4.31 19.57
CA THR A 46 -3.13 -3.37 18.50
C THR A 46 -1.95 -3.94 17.74
N TYR A 47 -2.11 -4.13 16.45
CA TYR A 47 -1.10 -4.62 15.53
C TYR A 47 -0.41 -3.43 14.84
N LYS A 48 0.83 -3.61 14.41
CA LYS A 48 1.62 -2.56 13.74
C LYS A 48 1.93 -2.95 12.31
N LEU A 49 1.42 -2.20 11.35
CA LEU A 49 1.88 -2.25 9.97
C LEU A 49 3.00 -1.22 9.77
N ARG A 50 4.17 -1.69 9.34
CA ARG A 50 5.29 -0.81 9.00
C ARG A 50 5.37 -0.65 7.49
N LEU A 51 5.18 0.58 7.00
CA LEU A 51 5.29 0.91 5.58
C LEU A 51 6.54 1.75 5.36
N ALA A 52 7.51 1.20 4.64
CA ALA A 52 8.76 1.86 4.28
C ALA A 52 8.77 2.17 2.78
N LEU A 53 9.02 3.44 2.43
CA LEU A 53 9.06 3.92 1.05
C LEU A 53 10.43 4.53 0.78
N ALA A 54 11.12 4.06 -0.26
CA ALA A 54 12.45 4.54 -0.63
C ALA A 54 12.42 5.93 -1.32
N SER A 55 11.31 6.29 -1.94
CA SER A 55 11.05 7.57 -2.60
C SER A 55 9.55 7.72 -2.87
N ALA A 56 9.10 8.95 -3.16
CA ALA A 56 7.76 9.26 -3.63
C ALA A 56 7.76 10.49 -4.55
N SER A 57 6.84 10.55 -5.51
CA SER A 57 6.72 11.62 -6.51
C SER A 57 5.29 12.18 -6.55
N LEU A 58 4.97 13.16 -5.70
CA LEU A 58 3.63 13.75 -5.61
C LEU A 58 2.50 12.71 -5.44
N ALA A 59 2.80 11.65 -4.68
CA ALA A 59 1.95 10.50 -4.47
C ALA A 59 1.27 10.54 -3.09
N GLU A 60 0.30 9.65 -2.89
CA GLU A 60 -0.34 9.38 -1.60
C GLU A 60 -0.56 7.87 -1.52
N VAL A 61 -0.34 7.26 -0.36
CA VAL A 61 -0.72 5.87 -0.11
C VAL A 61 -1.79 5.84 0.97
N GLN A 62 -2.94 5.26 0.62
CA GLN A 62 -4.05 5.01 1.54
C GLN A 62 -4.07 3.53 1.91
N VAL A 63 -4.19 3.24 3.20
CA VAL A 63 -4.25 1.88 3.74
C VAL A 63 -5.67 1.57 4.20
N ARG A 64 -6.22 0.46 3.71
CA ARG A 64 -7.48 -0.14 4.17
C ARG A 64 -7.25 -1.60 4.55
N VAL A 65 -8.08 -2.11 5.45
CA VAL A 65 -7.98 -3.48 5.98
C VAL A 65 -9.34 -4.15 5.84
N ASN A 66 -9.36 -5.32 5.18
CA ASN A 66 -10.50 -6.21 4.92
C ASN A 66 -11.66 -5.63 4.09
N ASP A 67 -11.93 -4.33 4.16
CA ASP A 67 -12.91 -3.63 3.35
C ASP A 67 -12.23 -2.57 2.44
N PRO A 68 -12.12 -2.82 1.12
CA PRO A 68 -11.51 -1.86 0.19
C PRO A 68 -12.38 -0.62 -0.06
N ASN A 69 -13.69 -0.71 0.19
CA ASN A 69 -14.66 0.34 -0.11
C ASN A 69 -14.98 1.22 1.11
N SER A 70 -14.28 1.00 2.22
CA SER A 70 -14.46 1.81 3.42
C SER A 70 -14.26 3.29 3.09
N ASN A 71 -15.28 4.10 3.42
CA ASN A 71 -15.34 5.53 3.12
C ASN A 71 -14.10 6.28 3.63
N ARG A 72 -13.57 5.87 4.78
CA ARG A 72 -12.34 6.43 5.34
C ARG A 72 -11.25 5.36 5.35
N PRO A 73 -10.06 5.64 4.76
CA PRO A 73 -8.94 4.74 4.95
C PRO A 73 -8.56 4.68 6.43
N LEU A 74 -8.02 3.54 6.87
CA LEU A 74 -7.47 3.40 8.21
C LEU A 74 -6.31 4.39 8.42
N PHE A 75 -5.51 4.58 7.35
CA PHE A 75 -4.38 5.49 7.35
C PHE A 75 -4.18 6.09 5.95
N THR A 76 -3.68 7.31 5.89
CA THR A 76 -3.16 7.92 4.66
C THR A 76 -1.84 8.61 4.97
N THR A 77 -0.89 8.52 4.04
CA THR A 77 0.36 9.30 4.10
C THR A 77 0.10 10.79 3.89
N GLY A 78 -1.06 11.18 3.36
CA GLY A 78 -1.24 12.47 2.70
C GLY A 78 -0.37 12.58 1.44
N LEU A 79 -0.28 13.80 0.89
CA LEU A 79 0.61 14.08 -0.23
C LEU A 79 2.07 14.03 0.22
N ILE A 80 2.83 13.11 -0.35
CA ILE A 80 4.25 12.90 -0.06
C ILE A 80 5.09 12.96 -1.35
N GLY A 81 6.40 13.14 -1.17
CA GLY A 81 7.35 13.15 -2.26
C GLY A 81 7.75 14.54 -2.73
N ARG A 82 7.84 14.72 -4.06
CA ARG A 82 8.57 15.76 -4.84
C ARG A 82 9.97 15.34 -5.28
N ASP A 83 10.33 14.09 -5.05
CA ASP A 83 11.49 13.48 -5.69
C ASP A 83 11.13 12.98 -7.09
N ASN A 84 12.13 12.67 -7.90
CA ASN A 84 12.03 12.16 -9.26
C ASN A 84 12.83 10.87 -9.47
N ALA A 85 13.18 10.14 -8.40
CA ALA A 85 13.93 8.88 -8.49
C ALA A 85 13.27 7.92 -9.50
N ILE A 86 11.97 7.64 -9.37
CA ILE A 86 11.26 6.71 -10.27
C ILE A 86 11.32 7.15 -11.75
N ALA A 87 11.17 8.45 -12.01
CA ALA A 87 11.24 9.02 -13.37
C ALA A 87 12.64 8.94 -13.98
N ARG A 88 13.68 8.79 -13.14
CA ARG A 88 15.08 8.62 -13.56
C ARG A 88 15.58 7.18 -13.40
N HIS A 89 14.66 6.22 -13.24
CA HIS A 89 14.99 4.82 -12.98
C HIS A 89 15.86 4.59 -11.72
N GLY A 90 15.81 5.53 -10.78
CA GLY A 90 16.44 5.44 -9.48
C GLY A 90 15.55 4.73 -8.47
N ILE A 91 16.19 4.15 -7.45
CA ILE A 91 15.54 3.41 -6.35
C ILE A 91 15.82 4.03 -4.98
N HIS A 92 16.45 5.21 -4.96
CA HIS A 92 16.86 5.89 -3.73
C HIS A 92 16.50 7.36 -3.82
N GLY A 93 15.74 7.82 -2.82
CA GLY A 93 15.23 9.17 -2.70
C GLY A 93 15.09 9.58 -1.25
N LEU A 94 14.15 10.48 -0.97
CA LEU A 94 13.78 10.76 0.41
C LEU A 94 13.02 9.56 1.00
N TYR A 95 13.58 8.98 2.05
CA TYR A 95 13.00 7.83 2.75
C TYR A 95 11.83 8.23 3.64
N TRP A 96 10.75 7.45 3.61
CA TRP A 96 9.58 7.61 4.47
C TRP A 96 9.31 6.31 5.21
N LEU A 97 9.13 6.40 6.53
CA LEU A 97 8.75 5.27 7.37
C LEU A 97 7.48 5.62 8.16
N TYR A 98 6.45 4.80 7.99
CA TYR A 98 5.20 4.91 8.71
C TYR A 98 5.00 3.68 9.60
N ASN A 99 4.61 3.93 10.85
CA ASN A 99 4.14 2.91 11.77
C ASN A 99 2.63 3.13 11.95
N ILE A 100 1.85 2.20 11.44
CA ILE A 100 0.39 2.31 11.35
C ILE A 100 -0.23 1.33 12.32
N ASP A 101 -1.15 1.84 13.14
CA ASP A 101 -1.82 1.05 14.16
C ASP A 101 -3.07 0.43 13.55
N ILE A 102 -3.13 -0.90 13.58
CA ILE A 102 -4.29 -1.69 13.15
C ILE A 102 -4.94 -2.26 14.40
N PRO A 103 -6.12 -1.75 14.81
CA PRO A 103 -6.87 -2.35 15.90
C PRO A 103 -7.19 -3.82 15.58
N GLY A 104 -7.04 -4.72 16.55
CA GLY A 104 -7.34 -6.14 16.38
C GLY A 104 -8.78 -6.39 15.88
N CYS A 105 -9.72 -5.53 16.25
CA CYS A 105 -11.11 -5.56 15.77
C CYS A 105 -11.29 -5.29 14.26
N LYS A 106 -10.24 -4.88 13.55
CA LYS A 106 -10.23 -4.76 12.08
C LYS A 106 -9.74 -6.04 11.39
N LEU A 107 -9.20 -6.99 12.15
CA LEU A 107 -8.68 -8.26 11.67
C LEU A 107 -9.62 -9.40 12.06
N VAL A 108 -9.58 -10.47 11.28
CA VAL A 108 -10.35 -11.70 11.51
C VAL A 108 -9.40 -12.88 11.63
N GLN A 109 -9.84 -13.94 12.30
CA GLN A 109 -9.15 -15.22 12.21
C GLN A 109 -9.35 -15.79 10.80
N GLY A 110 -8.27 -16.30 10.20
CA GLY A 110 -8.23 -16.73 8.80
C GLY A 110 -7.76 -15.64 7.85
N ASP A 111 -8.34 -15.60 6.64
CA ASP A 111 -7.92 -14.71 5.56
C ASP A 111 -8.19 -13.22 5.86
N ASN A 112 -7.13 -12.42 5.76
CA ASN A 112 -7.16 -10.97 5.83
C ASN A 112 -6.56 -10.36 4.56
N THR A 113 -6.94 -9.12 4.26
CA THR A 113 -6.37 -8.36 3.16
C THR A 113 -6.07 -6.92 3.55
N ILE A 114 -4.83 -6.49 3.35
CA ILE A 114 -4.46 -5.07 3.37
C ILE A 114 -4.52 -4.53 1.94
N TYR A 115 -5.20 -3.41 1.76
CA TYR A 115 -5.26 -2.68 0.50
C TYR A 115 -4.39 -1.43 0.60
N LEU A 116 -3.42 -1.32 -0.30
CA LEU A 116 -2.60 -0.13 -0.48
C LEU A 116 -3.06 0.56 -1.75
N THR A 117 -3.72 1.71 -1.63
CA THR A 117 -4.23 2.47 -2.78
C THR A 117 -3.39 3.72 -2.98
N GLN A 118 -2.85 3.88 -4.18
CA GLN A 118 -2.33 5.14 -4.68
C GLN A 118 -3.44 5.79 -5.51
N PRO A 119 -4.10 6.86 -5.03
CA PRO A 119 -5.25 7.43 -5.74
C PRO A 119 -4.85 8.55 -6.73
N ARG A 120 -3.67 9.15 -6.57
CA ARG A 120 -3.27 10.34 -7.34
C ARG A 120 -2.81 9.96 -8.74
N CYS A 121 -3.52 10.41 -9.76
CA CYS A 121 -3.30 9.97 -11.13
C CYS A 121 -3.20 11.14 -12.12
N GLN A 122 -2.67 12.27 -11.65
CA GLN A 122 -2.42 13.44 -12.50
C GLN A 122 -1.16 13.29 -13.37
N SER A 123 -0.32 12.30 -13.06
CA SER A 123 1.00 12.06 -13.66
C SER A 123 1.27 10.54 -13.75
N PRO A 124 2.22 10.09 -14.58
CA PRO A 124 2.67 8.69 -14.62
C PRO A 124 3.35 8.22 -13.32
N PHE A 125 3.69 9.16 -12.44
CA PHE A 125 4.38 8.95 -11.16
C PHE A 125 3.59 9.61 -10.02
#